data_AF-A0A971YY69-F1
#
_entry.id   AF-A0A971YY69-F1
#
_cell.length_a   1.000
_cell.length_b   1.000
_cell.length_c   1.000
_cell.angle_alpha   90.00
_cell.angle_beta   90.00
_cell.angle_gamma   90.00
#
_symmetry.space_group_name_H-M   'P 1'
#
loop_
_entity.id
_entity.type
_entity.pdbx_description
1 polymer ?
#
loop_
_entity_poly.entity_id
_entity_poly.type
_entity_poly.pdbx_seq_one_letter_code
_entity_poly.pdbx_strand_id
1 'polypeptide(L)'
;MNKYIINVLEASLEIVLFHFFQGFSKWTVYSMKPAEPKLYLGNLLASLSLAFDLQESSQLEHHRRTAYIAERIGEEYGLDFDRLQNLFYAAMLHDIGTTEYSGIDDDDTQFREHPAKGAEILKSLPYLDSASDMVLYHHERVDGLGYPFGLTKSEFPVESQIIGLASAIEKIFAFAERNSDALDPMVMIEHRLELGEGSEFDQEVVAAARSLFKQTRFWLDLEERNLNRVIERLASRYDRCISSSDLNQIGEVFAKLIDGKSPYTANHSIEVAFYSVKVGKAMGLSGEVLVKLHLAGLLHDLGKLGVPNRILNKPGPLTEREMNVIKAHPYYTEQILSDIKGLDEITRWASMHHEKLDGSGYHSGCHSTEIPFEARIIAVSDAFQAMVADRPYRAGLPIERAFELLHEGVAAGVWDYDVVRTLRNII
;
A
#
# COMPACT_ATOMS: atom_id res chain seq x y z
N MET A 1 -13.25 57.82 20.03
CA MET A 1 -13.63 57.78 21.46
C MET A 1 -14.71 56.73 21.61
N ASN A 2 -14.59 55.71 22.45
CA ASN A 2 -13.50 55.25 23.29
C ASN A 2 -13.92 53.82 23.68
N LYS A 3 -13.08 52.83 23.43
CA LYS A 3 -12.33 52.14 24.49
C LYS A 3 -13.22 51.73 25.68
N TYR A 4 -14.15 50.79 25.54
CA TYR A 4 -14.77 50.14 26.72
C TYR A 4 -15.31 48.70 26.51
N ILE A 5 -14.96 48.00 25.41
CA ILE A 5 -15.23 46.55 25.25
C ILE A 5 -13.95 45.79 24.85
N ILE A 6 -12.80 46.29 25.31
CA ILE A 6 -11.52 45.58 25.39
C ILE A 6 -11.01 45.92 26.78
N ASN A 7 -11.52 45.27 27.84
CA ASN A 7 -10.99 45.39 29.20
C ASN A 7 -11.56 44.38 30.23
N VAL A 8 -12.13 43.25 29.80
CA VAL A 8 -12.55 42.17 30.73
C VAL A 8 -11.83 40.84 30.46
N LEU A 9 -10.93 40.77 29.47
CA LEU A 9 -10.17 39.55 29.17
C LEU A 9 -8.64 39.69 29.27
N GLU A 10 -8.09 40.88 29.51
CA GLU A 10 -6.63 41.08 29.69
C GLU A 10 -6.17 41.26 31.15
N ALA A 11 -7.08 41.33 32.13
CA ALA A 11 -6.72 41.57 33.54
C ALA A 11 -6.69 40.31 34.43
N SER A 12 -6.95 39.12 33.87
CA SER A 12 -7.07 37.87 34.65
C SER A 12 -5.93 36.87 34.41
N LEU A 13 -4.98 37.17 33.51
CA LEU A 13 -3.86 36.29 33.16
C LEU A 13 -2.49 36.76 33.70
N GLU A 14 -2.35 38.02 34.12
CA GLU A 14 -1.09 38.53 34.70
C GLU A 14 -0.97 38.37 36.22
N ILE A 15 -2.06 38.04 36.94
CA ILE A 15 -2.03 37.95 38.42
C ILE A 15 -1.63 36.54 38.94
N VAL A 16 -1.68 35.50 38.10
CA VAL A 16 -1.26 34.15 38.52
C VAL A 16 0.24 33.89 38.24
N LEU A 17 0.89 34.71 37.42
CA LEU A 17 2.29 34.50 37.01
C LEU A 17 3.35 35.25 37.84
N PHE A 18 2.96 36.07 38.83
CA PHE A 18 3.92 36.91 39.57
C PHE A 18 4.20 36.49 41.03
N HIS A 19 3.61 35.41 41.54
CA HIS A 19 3.77 35.00 42.95
C HIS A 19 4.39 33.60 43.17
N PHE A 20 5.14 33.06 42.20
CA PHE A 20 5.82 31.76 42.36
C PHE A 20 7.24 31.69 41.76
N PHE A 21 7.98 32.80 41.73
CA PHE A 21 9.40 32.80 41.36
C PHE A 21 10.29 33.40 42.46
N GLN A 22 10.37 32.70 43.59
CA GLN A 22 11.48 32.80 44.53
C GLN A 22 11.80 31.39 45.05
N GLY A 23 12.76 30.73 44.38
CA GLY A 23 13.45 29.57 44.92
C GLY A 23 13.21 28.23 44.21
N PHE A 24 13.73 28.06 42.99
CA PHE A 24 14.18 26.75 42.50
C PHE A 24 15.31 26.93 41.48
N SER A 25 16.54 26.68 41.93
CA SER A 25 17.72 26.52 41.09
C SER A 25 17.71 25.15 40.41
N LYS A 26 18.01 25.13 39.10
CA LYS A 26 18.11 23.97 38.17
C LYS A 26 16.77 23.47 37.60
N TRP A 27 16.30 24.13 36.56
CA TRP A 27 15.48 23.47 35.54
C TRP A 27 16.42 22.77 34.56
N THR A 28 16.61 21.48 34.75
CA THR A 28 17.05 20.61 33.66
C THR A 28 15.93 20.63 32.63
N VAL A 29 16.15 21.27 31.49
CA VAL A 29 15.26 21.13 30.34
C VAL A 29 15.35 19.66 29.95
N TYR A 30 14.37 18.87 30.37
CA TYR A 30 14.12 17.59 29.74
C TYR A 30 13.69 17.94 28.31
N SER A 31 14.65 17.85 27.39
CA SER A 31 14.34 17.63 25.99
C SER A 31 13.55 16.32 25.95
N MET A 32 12.23 16.41 26.06
CA MET A 32 11.37 15.33 25.60
C MET A 32 11.65 15.27 24.11
N LYS A 33 12.42 14.26 23.67
CA LYS A 33 12.42 13.88 22.27
C LYS A 33 10.94 13.79 21.86
N PRO A 34 10.53 14.40 20.73
CA PRO A 34 9.18 14.15 20.23
C PRO A 34 8.98 12.64 20.20
N ALA A 35 7.85 12.18 20.74
CA ALA A 35 7.53 10.75 20.70
C ALA A 35 7.60 10.30 19.25
N GLU A 36 8.29 9.19 18.98
CA GLU A 36 8.32 8.62 17.63
C GLU A 36 6.87 8.46 17.14
N PRO A 37 6.57 8.85 15.89
CA PRO A 37 5.22 8.70 15.35
C PRO A 37 4.83 7.23 15.48
N LYS A 38 3.72 6.98 16.16
CA LYS A 38 3.18 5.62 16.27
C LYS A 38 2.70 5.20 14.88
N LEU A 39 3.33 4.17 14.34
CA LEU A 39 2.88 3.52 13.11
C LEU A 39 1.83 2.48 13.45
N TYR A 40 0.89 2.34 12.54
CA TYR A 40 -0.42 1.79 12.81
C TYR A 40 -0.81 0.84 11.67
N LEU A 41 -1.00 -0.43 12.00
CA LEU A 41 -1.23 -1.49 11.01
C LEU A 41 -2.47 -1.21 10.16
N GLY A 42 -3.56 -0.76 10.78
CA GLY A 42 -4.82 -0.52 10.06
C GLY A 42 -4.66 0.57 9.00
N ASN A 43 -4.00 1.68 9.34
CA ASN A 43 -3.72 2.77 8.41
C ASN A 43 -2.75 2.32 7.31
N LEU A 44 -1.70 1.58 7.66
CA LEU A 44 -0.75 1.03 6.70
C LEU A 44 -1.43 0.12 5.68
N LEU A 45 -2.23 -0.85 6.11
CA LEU A 45 -2.94 -1.78 5.22
C LEU A 45 -3.98 -1.06 4.35
N ALA A 46 -4.72 -0.10 4.91
CA ALA A 46 -5.71 0.68 4.17
C ALA A 46 -5.09 1.59 3.10
N SER A 47 -3.86 2.06 3.30
CA SER A 47 -3.10 2.78 2.29
C SER A 47 -2.53 1.82 1.25
N LEU A 48 -1.96 0.69 1.68
CA LEU A 48 -1.40 -0.32 0.77
C LEU A 48 -2.47 -1.01 -0.08
N SER A 49 -3.73 -1.09 0.37
CA SER A 49 -4.83 -1.63 -0.43
C SER A 49 -5.06 -0.84 -1.71
N LEU A 50 -4.78 0.48 -1.70
CA LEU A 50 -4.84 1.32 -2.89
C LEU A 50 -3.88 0.85 -3.98
N ALA A 51 -2.73 0.27 -3.59
CA ALA A 51 -1.77 -0.27 -4.55
C ALA A 51 -2.35 -1.44 -5.37
N PHE A 52 -3.20 -2.27 -4.74
CA PHE A 52 -3.90 -3.36 -5.40
C PHE A 52 -5.11 -2.88 -6.21
N ASP A 53 -5.83 -1.87 -5.73
CA ASP A 53 -6.89 -1.22 -6.54
C ASP A 53 -6.32 -0.55 -7.81
N LEU A 54 -5.09 0.00 -7.76
CA LEU A 54 -4.41 0.55 -8.93
C LEU A 54 -3.96 -0.53 -9.93
N GLN A 55 -3.65 -1.74 -9.43
CA GLN A 55 -3.33 -2.89 -10.28
C GLN A 55 -4.52 -3.24 -11.15
N GLU A 56 -5.69 -3.37 -10.54
CA GLU A 56 -6.95 -3.62 -11.23
C GLU A 56 -7.43 -2.36 -11.97
N SER A 57 -6.80 -2.04 -13.10
CA SER A 57 -7.08 -0.88 -13.97
C SER A 57 -8.56 -0.64 -14.36
N SER A 58 -9.45 -1.58 -14.02
CA SER A 58 -10.89 -1.54 -14.25
C SER A 58 -11.74 -1.55 -12.97
N GLN A 59 -11.20 -1.56 -11.74
CA GLN A 59 -11.98 -1.64 -10.49
C GLN A 59 -11.36 -0.81 -9.34
N LEU A 60 -11.34 0.52 -9.50
CA LEU A 60 -11.00 1.41 -8.38
C LEU A 60 -11.88 1.12 -7.16
N GLU A 61 -11.25 1.04 -5.99
CA GLU A 61 -11.84 0.82 -4.66
C GLU A 61 -12.42 -0.59 -4.38
N HIS A 62 -12.16 -1.59 -5.23
CA HIS A 62 -12.67 -2.97 -5.06
C HIS A 62 -12.36 -3.53 -3.67
N HIS A 63 -11.08 -3.48 -3.27
CA HIS A 63 -10.60 -4.08 -2.03
C HIS A 63 -11.20 -3.37 -0.82
N ARG A 64 -11.31 -2.04 -0.89
CA ARG A 64 -11.84 -1.20 0.19
C ARG A 64 -13.34 -1.40 0.37
N ARG A 65 -14.12 -1.42 -0.71
CA ARG A 65 -15.55 -1.70 -0.65
C ARG A 65 -15.82 -3.11 -0.16
N THR A 66 -15.08 -4.09 -0.66
CA THR A 66 -15.16 -5.49 -0.19
C THR A 66 -14.89 -5.56 1.32
N ALA A 67 -13.85 -4.89 1.81
CA ALA A 67 -13.55 -4.82 3.25
C ALA A 67 -14.66 -4.17 4.08
N TYR A 68 -15.24 -3.08 3.57
CA TYR A 68 -16.38 -2.44 4.22
C TYR A 68 -17.59 -3.38 4.27
N ILE A 69 -18.00 -3.95 3.14
CA ILE A 69 -19.17 -4.84 3.05
C ILE A 69 -18.97 -6.06 3.95
N ALA A 70 -17.80 -6.68 3.91
CA ALA A 70 -17.47 -7.82 4.74
C ALA A 70 -17.55 -7.49 6.23
N GLU A 71 -16.97 -6.37 6.68
CA GLU A 71 -17.03 -5.94 8.09
C GLU A 71 -18.47 -5.69 8.53
N ARG A 72 -19.29 -5.03 7.70
CA ARG A 72 -20.70 -4.76 8.00
C ARG A 72 -21.54 -6.03 8.07
N ILE A 73 -21.34 -6.98 7.15
CA ILE A 73 -22.03 -8.27 7.16
C ILE A 73 -21.59 -9.07 8.38
N GLY A 74 -20.29 -9.11 8.69
CA GLY A 74 -19.77 -9.76 9.88
C GLY A 74 -20.35 -9.21 11.18
N GLU A 75 -20.52 -7.88 11.28
CA GLU A 75 -21.10 -7.26 12.48
C GLU A 75 -22.59 -7.63 12.62
N GLU A 76 -23.34 -7.61 11.52
CA GLU A 76 -24.75 -8.02 11.48
C GLU A 76 -24.92 -9.52 11.74
N TYR A 77 -23.97 -10.35 11.30
CA TYR A 77 -23.91 -11.80 11.57
C TYR A 77 -23.58 -12.10 13.05
N GLY A 78 -22.99 -11.16 13.77
CA GLY A 78 -22.66 -11.28 15.19
C GLY A 78 -21.24 -11.77 15.49
N LEU A 79 -20.28 -11.50 14.60
CA LEU A 79 -18.86 -11.73 14.87
C LEU A 79 -18.36 -10.82 16.01
N ASP A 80 -17.47 -11.35 16.84
CA ASP A 80 -16.80 -10.56 17.89
C ASP A 80 -15.74 -9.61 17.30
N PHE A 81 -15.19 -8.73 18.16
CA PHE A 81 -14.27 -7.69 17.73
C PHE A 81 -13.00 -8.23 17.06
N ASP A 82 -12.40 -9.30 17.59
CA ASP A 82 -11.15 -9.85 17.07
C ASP A 82 -11.37 -10.53 15.72
N ARG A 83 -12.52 -11.21 15.55
CA ARG A 83 -12.93 -11.80 14.27
C ARG A 83 -13.28 -10.74 13.24
N LEU A 84 -13.94 -9.65 13.63
CA LEU A 84 -14.22 -8.51 12.74
C LEU A 84 -12.93 -7.82 12.27
N GLN A 85 -11.95 -7.65 13.17
CA GLN A 85 -10.64 -7.11 12.81
C GLN A 85 -9.94 -7.98 11.75
N ASN A 86 -9.87 -9.29 11.98
CA ASN A 86 -9.25 -10.22 11.04
C ASN A 86 -10.00 -10.28 9.71
N LEU A 87 -11.34 -10.28 9.74
CA LEU A 87 -12.18 -10.24 8.55
C LEU A 87 -11.94 -8.96 7.74
N PHE A 88 -11.84 -7.81 8.39
CA PHE A 88 -11.57 -6.53 7.74
C PHE A 88 -10.21 -6.55 7.02
N TYR A 89 -9.15 -7.06 7.67
CA TYR A 89 -7.82 -7.17 7.04
C TYR A 89 -7.79 -8.22 5.93
N ALA A 90 -8.40 -9.39 6.14
CA ALA A 90 -8.48 -10.43 5.12
C ALA A 90 -9.21 -9.94 3.87
N ALA A 91 -10.37 -9.29 4.04
CA ALA A 91 -11.15 -8.74 2.94
C ALA A 91 -10.40 -7.63 2.19
N MET A 92 -9.61 -6.82 2.90
CA MET A 92 -8.80 -5.76 2.29
C MET A 92 -7.62 -6.30 1.45
N LEU A 93 -7.12 -7.48 1.78
CA LEU A 93 -5.95 -8.11 1.15
C LEU A 93 -6.30 -9.42 0.43
N HIS A 94 -7.57 -9.69 0.16
CA HIS A 94 -8.00 -11.01 -0.33
C HIS A 94 -7.34 -11.39 -1.66
N ASP A 95 -7.08 -10.39 -2.51
CA ASP A 95 -6.41 -10.56 -3.80
C ASP A 95 -4.91 -10.23 -3.76
N ILE A 96 -4.27 -10.15 -2.58
CA ILE A 96 -2.81 -9.88 -2.47
C ILE A 96 -1.94 -10.94 -3.18
N GLY A 97 -2.48 -12.14 -3.37
CA GLY A 97 -1.83 -13.22 -4.12
C GLY A 97 -1.91 -13.05 -5.63
N THR A 98 -2.61 -12.03 -6.15
CA THR A 98 -2.75 -11.78 -7.58
C THR A 98 -1.49 -11.10 -8.12
N THR A 99 -0.63 -11.85 -8.81
CA THR A 99 0.56 -11.30 -9.49
C THR A 99 0.27 -10.75 -10.91
N GLU A 100 -1.00 -10.59 -11.23
CA GLU A 100 -1.65 -10.17 -12.47
C GLU A 100 -1.43 -10.97 -13.78
N TYR A 101 -2.60 -11.36 -14.27
CA TYR A 101 -3.06 -11.76 -15.61
C TYR A 101 -2.28 -11.12 -16.78
N SER A 102 -1.64 -11.95 -17.61
CA SER A 102 -0.89 -11.49 -18.79
C SER A 102 -1.78 -10.99 -19.94
N GLY A 103 -3.11 -11.17 -19.86
CA GLY A 103 -4.06 -10.77 -20.91
C GLY A 103 -3.79 -11.37 -22.30
N ILE A 104 -2.80 -12.27 -22.40
CA ILE A 104 -2.34 -12.88 -23.65
C ILE A 104 -2.51 -14.40 -23.60
N ASP A 105 -2.63 -15.00 -22.42
CA ASP A 105 -3.03 -16.39 -22.26
C ASP A 105 -4.08 -16.53 -21.15
N ASP A 106 -5.14 -17.26 -21.50
CA ASP A 106 -6.32 -17.65 -20.72
C ASP A 106 -5.93 -18.68 -19.62
N ASP A 107 -4.82 -18.44 -18.90
CA ASP A 107 -4.28 -19.38 -17.93
C ASP A 107 -5.04 -19.25 -16.58
N ASP A 108 -6.28 -19.74 -16.57
CA ASP A 108 -7.20 -19.88 -15.42
C ASP A 108 -6.47 -20.46 -14.18
N THR A 109 -5.41 -21.25 -14.40
CA THR A 109 -4.54 -21.81 -13.37
C THR A 109 -3.85 -20.77 -12.48
N GLN A 110 -3.28 -19.69 -13.02
CA GLN A 110 -2.59 -18.69 -12.19
C GLN A 110 -3.57 -17.90 -11.32
N PHE A 111 -4.75 -17.61 -11.87
CA PHE A 111 -5.81 -16.97 -11.10
C PHE A 111 -6.29 -17.91 -9.99
N ARG A 112 -6.52 -19.20 -10.26
CA ARG A 112 -6.97 -20.15 -9.22
C ARG A 112 -5.96 -20.41 -8.11
N GLU A 113 -4.68 -20.08 -8.30
CA GLU A 113 -3.64 -20.17 -7.26
C GLU A 113 -3.55 -18.95 -6.34
N HIS A 114 -4.15 -17.81 -6.69
CA HIS A 114 -4.02 -16.59 -5.88
C HIS A 114 -4.50 -16.73 -4.42
N PRO A 115 -5.53 -17.53 -4.07
CA PRO A 115 -5.92 -17.69 -2.68
C PRO A 115 -4.81 -18.34 -1.85
N ALA A 116 -4.12 -19.34 -2.41
CA ALA A 116 -3.01 -20.02 -1.76
C ALA A 116 -1.79 -19.10 -1.59
N LYS A 117 -1.42 -18.38 -2.66
CA LYS A 117 -0.34 -17.37 -2.60
C LYS A 117 -0.66 -16.27 -1.59
N GLY A 118 -1.89 -15.77 -1.61
CA GLY A 118 -2.38 -14.75 -0.69
C GLY A 118 -2.29 -15.20 0.76
N ALA A 119 -2.73 -16.42 1.05
CA ALA A 119 -2.62 -17.00 2.39
C ALA A 119 -1.16 -17.13 2.85
N GLU A 120 -0.24 -17.55 1.98
CA GLU A 120 1.20 -17.60 2.31
C GLU A 120 1.78 -16.20 2.59
N ILE A 121 1.39 -15.19 1.81
CA ILE A 121 1.80 -13.80 2.03
C ILE A 121 1.29 -13.31 3.39
N LEU A 122 0.01 -13.56 3.72
CA LEU A 122 -0.57 -13.15 5.01
C LEU A 122 0.16 -13.79 6.20
N LYS A 123 0.54 -15.07 6.10
CA LYS A 123 1.36 -15.75 7.13
C LYS A 123 2.72 -15.10 7.33
N SER A 124 3.27 -14.47 6.29
CA SER A 124 4.54 -13.76 6.36
C SER A 124 4.42 -12.33 6.90
N LEU A 125 3.20 -11.80 7.03
CA LEU A 125 2.93 -10.46 7.56
C LEU A 125 2.66 -10.51 9.07
N PRO A 126 3.21 -9.56 9.85
CA PRO A 126 2.99 -9.52 11.30
C PRO A 126 1.50 -9.31 11.60
N TYR A 127 0.99 -10.10 12.56
CA TYR A 127 -0.39 -10.05 13.05
C TYR A 127 -1.49 -10.50 12.07
N LEU A 128 -1.15 -11.06 10.90
CA LEU A 128 -2.15 -11.47 9.88
C LEU A 128 -2.26 -12.99 9.66
N ASP A 129 -1.58 -13.81 10.45
CA ASP A 129 -1.67 -15.28 10.37
C ASP A 129 -3.12 -15.78 10.54
N SER A 130 -3.87 -15.24 11.49
CA SER A 130 -5.28 -15.59 11.71
C SER A 130 -6.21 -15.21 10.55
N ALA A 131 -5.76 -14.34 9.65
CA ALA A 131 -6.50 -13.90 8.49
C ALA A 131 -6.17 -14.77 7.25
N SER A 132 -5.13 -15.61 7.29
CA SER A 132 -4.65 -16.36 6.13
C SER A 132 -5.67 -17.36 5.61
N ASP A 133 -6.35 -18.09 6.50
CA ASP A 133 -7.36 -19.08 6.11
C ASP A 133 -8.58 -18.39 5.51
N MET A 134 -8.92 -17.19 5.99
CA MET A 134 -10.01 -16.39 5.44
C MET A 134 -9.76 -16.11 3.95
N VAL A 135 -8.52 -15.73 3.61
CA VAL A 135 -8.06 -15.52 2.23
C VAL A 135 -7.86 -16.82 1.47
N LEU A 136 -7.44 -17.92 2.09
CA LEU A 136 -7.25 -19.19 1.38
C LEU A 136 -8.56 -19.72 0.77
N TYR A 137 -9.67 -19.56 1.49
CA TYR A 137 -10.95 -20.18 1.16
C TYR A 137 -12.00 -19.21 0.61
N HIS A 138 -11.64 -17.96 0.27
CA HIS A 138 -12.65 -16.94 -0.10
C HIS A 138 -13.38 -17.19 -1.43
N HIS A 139 -12.92 -18.15 -2.25
CA HIS A 139 -13.62 -18.64 -3.44
C HIS A 139 -14.28 -20.02 -3.26
N GLU A 140 -14.23 -20.58 -2.04
CA GLU A 140 -15.00 -21.78 -1.72
C GLU A 140 -16.51 -21.46 -1.70
N ARG A 141 -17.33 -22.44 -2.07
CA ARG A 141 -18.78 -22.29 -2.22
C ARG A 141 -19.50 -23.29 -1.33
N VAL A 142 -20.66 -22.94 -0.78
CA VAL A 142 -21.33 -23.86 0.16
C VAL A 142 -21.78 -25.19 -0.46
N ASP A 143 -21.94 -25.24 -1.78
CA ASP A 143 -22.24 -26.42 -2.60
C ASP A 143 -21.03 -27.31 -2.94
N GLY A 144 -19.81 -26.91 -2.56
CA GLY A 144 -18.58 -27.65 -2.89
C GLY A 144 -18.09 -27.48 -4.33
N LEU A 145 -18.69 -26.57 -5.11
CA LEU A 145 -18.23 -26.24 -6.47
C LEU A 145 -17.19 -25.12 -6.50
N GLY A 146 -16.78 -24.64 -5.33
CA GLY A 146 -15.74 -23.63 -5.17
C GLY A 146 -14.33 -24.16 -5.38
N TYR A 147 -13.36 -23.29 -5.16
CA TYR A 147 -11.93 -23.62 -5.26
C TYR A 147 -11.17 -22.89 -4.14
N PRO A 148 -9.95 -23.32 -3.77
CA PRO A 148 -9.10 -24.31 -4.45
C PRO A 148 -9.39 -25.79 -4.15
N PHE A 149 -10.19 -26.12 -3.12
CA PHE A 149 -10.35 -27.51 -2.65
C PHE A 149 -11.76 -28.09 -2.85
N GLY A 150 -12.78 -27.29 -3.14
CA GLY A 150 -14.15 -27.77 -3.35
C GLY A 150 -14.84 -28.14 -2.03
N LEU A 151 -14.66 -27.27 -1.03
CA LEU A 151 -15.16 -27.47 0.34
C LEU A 151 -16.63 -27.09 0.46
N THR A 152 -17.36 -27.80 1.32
CA THR A 152 -18.76 -27.48 1.65
C THR A 152 -18.86 -26.58 2.89
N LYS A 153 -20.05 -26.00 3.16
CA LYS A 153 -20.29 -24.99 4.22
C LYS A 153 -19.52 -25.18 5.54
N SER A 154 -19.43 -26.41 6.06
CA SER A 154 -18.83 -26.69 7.38
C SER A 154 -17.32 -26.90 7.37
N GLU A 155 -16.70 -26.88 6.20
CA GLU A 155 -15.29 -27.26 6.02
C GLU A 155 -14.34 -26.05 5.92
N PHE A 156 -14.88 -24.83 5.88
CA PHE A 156 -14.10 -23.59 5.80
C PHE A 156 -14.73 -22.43 6.61
N PRO A 157 -13.97 -21.37 6.96
CA PRO A 157 -14.44 -20.30 7.84
C PRO A 157 -15.63 -19.52 7.27
N VAL A 158 -16.55 -19.11 8.15
CA VAL A 158 -17.67 -18.23 7.75
C VAL A 158 -17.16 -16.87 7.26
N GLU A 159 -16.03 -16.40 7.77
CA GLU A 159 -15.35 -15.19 7.31
C GLU A 159 -15.01 -15.26 5.82
N SER A 160 -14.55 -16.41 5.31
CA SER A 160 -14.31 -16.61 3.88
C SER A 160 -15.60 -16.52 3.06
N GLN A 161 -16.71 -17.06 3.58
CA GLN A 161 -18.04 -16.96 2.96
C GLN A 161 -18.49 -15.50 2.91
N ILE A 162 -18.24 -14.73 3.97
CA ILE A 162 -18.54 -13.30 4.03
C ILE A 162 -17.69 -12.52 3.01
N ILE A 163 -16.40 -12.81 2.86
CA ILE A 163 -15.53 -12.18 1.86
C ILE A 163 -16.04 -12.48 0.44
N GLY A 164 -16.32 -13.74 0.12
CA GLY A 164 -16.83 -14.15 -1.19
C GLY A 164 -18.13 -13.45 -1.55
N LEU A 165 -19.07 -13.37 -0.60
CA LEU A 165 -20.32 -12.63 -0.79
C LEU A 165 -20.08 -11.12 -0.93
N ALA A 166 -19.22 -10.53 -0.09
CA ALA A 166 -18.90 -9.11 -0.13
C ALA A 166 -18.29 -8.70 -1.47
N SER A 167 -17.34 -9.49 -2.01
CA SER A 167 -16.71 -9.26 -3.31
C SER A 167 -17.74 -9.36 -4.45
N ALA A 168 -18.70 -10.29 -4.37
CA ALA A 168 -19.78 -10.40 -5.35
C ALA A 168 -20.75 -9.20 -5.33
N ILE A 169 -21.12 -8.72 -4.13
CA ILE A 169 -21.96 -7.52 -3.95
C ILE A 169 -21.24 -6.28 -4.49
N GLU A 170 -19.96 -6.12 -4.14
CA GLU A 170 -19.13 -4.99 -4.55
C GLU A 170 -19.10 -4.87 -6.07
N LYS A 171 -18.79 -5.95 -6.78
CA LYS A 171 -18.65 -5.96 -8.24
C LYS A 171 -19.93 -5.50 -8.94
N ILE A 172 -21.09 -5.88 -8.40
CA ILE A 172 -22.39 -5.43 -8.90
C ILE A 172 -22.62 -3.94 -8.61
N PHE A 173 -22.31 -3.49 -7.39
CA PHE A 173 -22.44 -2.09 -7.01
C PHE A 173 -21.55 -1.17 -7.87
N ALA A 174 -20.27 -1.52 -8.03
CA ALA A 174 -19.33 -0.80 -8.87
C ALA A 174 -19.73 -0.80 -10.34
N PHE A 175 -20.27 -1.92 -10.85
CA PHE A 175 -20.83 -1.98 -12.19
C PHE A 175 -22.00 -0.99 -12.35
N ALA A 176 -22.96 -0.97 -11.42
CA ALA A 176 -24.12 -0.09 -11.51
C ALA A 176 -23.74 1.40 -11.43
N GLU A 177 -22.79 1.78 -10.57
CA GLU A 177 -22.34 3.18 -10.45
C GLU A 177 -21.70 3.72 -11.74
N ARG A 178 -21.04 2.86 -12.53
CA ARG A 178 -20.32 3.27 -13.74
C ARG A 178 -21.17 3.23 -14.99
N ASN A 179 -22.33 2.58 -14.93
CA ASN A 179 -23.20 2.37 -16.08
C ASN A 179 -24.54 3.06 -15.84
N SER A 180 -24.74 4.23 -16.47
CA SER A 180 -25.97 5.03 -16.30
C SER A 180 -27.25 4.29 -16.70
N ASP A 181 -27.13 3.28 -17.55
CA ASP A 181 -28.24 2.47 -18.05
C ASP A 181 -28.44 1.18 -17.24
N ALA A 182 -27.63 0.94 -16.21
CA ALA A 182 -27.78 -0.22 -15.35
C ALA A 182 -29.09 -0.15 -14.55
N LEU A 183 -29.61 -1.33 -14.19
CA LEU A 183 -30.68 -1.43 -13.21
C LEU A 183 -30.19 -0.92 -11.84
N ASP A 184 -31.14 -0.60 -10.97
CA ASP A 184 -30.85 -0.24 -9.59
C ASP A 184 -29.96 -1.33 -8.93
N PRO A 185 -28.84 -0.93 -8.29
CA PRO A 185 -27.89 -1.88 -7.71
C PRO A 185 -28.54 -2.82 -6.70
N MET A 186 -29.52 -2.36 -5.90
CA MET A 186 -30.20 -3.22 -4.93
C MET A 186 -30.99 -4.32 -5.63
N VAL A 187 -31.63 -4.02 -6.76
CA VAL A 187 -32.37 -5.02 -7.56
C VAL A 187 -31.42 -6.07 -8.12
N MET A 188 -30.26 -5.65 -8.65
CA MET A 188 -29.26 -6.56 -9.19
C MET A 188 -28.63 -7.43 -8.10
N ILE A 189 -28.31 -6.85 -6.94
CA ILE A 189 -27.76 -7.55 -5.79
C ILE A 189 -28.79 -8.56 -5.25
N GLU A 190 -30.04 -8.17 -5.06
CA GLU A 190 -31.09 -9.09 -4.57
C GLU A 190 -31.27 -10.27 -5.52
N HIS A 191 -31.34 -10.02 -6.83
CA HIS A 191 -31.42 -11.10 -7.82
C HIS A 191 -30.20 -12.03 -7.76
N ARG A 192 -29.00 -11.47 -7.55
CA ARG A 192 -27.77 -12.26 -7.38
C ARG A 192 -27.81 -13.15 -6.13
N LEU A 193 -28.33 -12.62 -5.02
CA LEU A 193 -28.53 -13.37 -3.78
C LEU A 193 -29.52 -14.51 -3.98
N GLU A 194 -30.66 -14.25 -4.62
CA GLU A 194 -31.67 -15.28 -4.92
C GLU A 194 -31.12 -16.45 -5.74
N LEU A 195 -30.23 -16.17 -6.70
CA LEU A 195 -29.59 -17.21 -7.51
C LEU A 195 -28.52 -18.01 -6.76
N GLY A 196 -27.83 -17.39 -5.81
CA GLY A 196 -26.68 -17.99 -5.11
C GLY A 196 -27.00 -18.59 -3.74
N GLU A 197 -28.11 -18.20 -3.12
CA GLU A 197 -28.47 -18.63 -1.76
C GLU A 197 -28.64 -20.14 -1.65
N GLY A 198 -27.92 -20.75 -0.70
CA GLY A 198 -27.92 -22.20 -0.47
C GLY A 198 -27.10 -23.01 -1.46
N SER A 199 -26.42 -22.36 -2.42
CA SER A 199 -25.49 -23.02 -3.35
C SER A 199 -24.11 -22.36 -3.30
N GLU A 200 -24.01 -21.11 -3.71
CA GLU A 200 -22.79 -20.33 -3.62
C GLU A 200 -22.60 -19.73 -2.23
N PHE A 201 -23.66 -19.12 -1.72
CA PHE A 201 -23.65 -18.36 -0.48
C PHE A 201 -24.45 -19.08 0.61
N ASP A 202 -23.95 -19.03 1.83
CA ASP A 202 -24.68 -19.54 2.98
C ASP A 202 -25.95 -18.72 3.28
N GLN A 203 -27.02 -19.41 3.68
CA GLN A 203 -28.31 -18.79 3.98
C GLN A 203 -28.25 -17.81 5.17
N GLU A 204 -27.44 -18.10 6.19
CA GLU A 204 -27.34 -17.21 7.36
C GLU A 204 -26.54 -15.95 7.01
N VAL A 205 -25.49 -16.09 6.19
CA VAL A 205 -24.70 -14.96 5.68
C VAL A 205 -25.56 -14.09 4.74
N VAL A 206 -26.35 -14.69 3.86
CA VAL A 206 -27.32 -13.97 3.00
C VAL A 206 -28.39 -13.26 3.84
N ALA A 207 -28.89 -13.90 4.90
CA ALA A 207 -29.85 -13.27 5.81
C ALA A 207 -29.27 -12.05 6.53
N ALA A 208 -28.01 -12.12 6.99
CA ALA A 208 -27.30 -10.99 7.57
C ALA A 208 -27.14 -9.85 6.55
N ALA A 209 -26.72 -10.15 5.31
CA ALA A 209 -26.62 -9.14 4.25
C ALA A 209 -27.97 -8.46 3.96
N ARG A 210 -29.06 -9.22 3.82
CA ARG A 210 -30.42 -8.66 3.62
C ARG A 210 -30.89 -7.81 4.81
N SER A 211 -30.49 -8.14 6.04
CA SER A 211 -30.76 -7.30 7.21
C SER A 211 -30.02 -5.97 7.11
N LEU A 212 -28.73 -6.02 6.81
CA LEU A 212 -27.86 -4.85 6.61
C LEU A 212 -28.37 -3.91 5.52
N PHE A 213 -28.84 -4.44 4.39
CA PHE A 213 -29.29 -3.65 3.24
C PHE A 213 -30.48 -2.73 3.53
N LYS A 214 -31.23 -2.99 4.60
CA LYS A 214 -32.31 -2.10 5.06
C LYS A 214 -31.77 -0.78 5.65
N GLN A 215 -30.48 -0.72 5.98
CA GLN A 215 -29.85 0.44 6.58
C GLN A 215 -29.38 1.41 5.47
N THR A 216 -30.04 2.56 5.34
CA THR A 216 -29.64 3.59 4.34
C THR A 216 -28.18 4.01 4.46
N ARG A 217 -27.63 4.02 5.68
CA ARG A 217 -26.23 4.36 5.92
C ARG A 217 -25.25 3.43 5.19
N PHE A 218 -25.56 2.14 5.08
CA PHE A 218 -24.70 1.16 4.41
C PHE A 218 -24.40 1.58 2.96
N TRP A 219 -25.46 1.91 2.22
CA TRP A 219 -25.36 2.32 0.83
C TRP A 219 -24.67 3.68 0.65
N LEU A 220 -24.94 4.64 1.54
CA LEU A 220 -24.27 5.95 1.49
C LEU A 220 -22.78 5.85 1.80
N ASP A 221 -22.39 4.99 2.74
CA ASP A 221 -20.99 4.76 3.11
C ASP A 221 -20.21 4.05 1.97
N LEU A 222 -20.88 3.33 1.06
CA LEU A 222 -20.29 2.67 -0.12
C LEU A 222 -19.94 3.60 -1.29
N GLU A 223 -20.62 4.75 -1.38
CA GLU A 223 -20.35 5.73 -2.44
C GLU A 223 -18.88 6.19 -2.41
N GLU A 224 -18.26 6.30 -3.58
CA GLU A 224 -16.84 6.67 -3.74
C GLU A 224 -16.44 7.89 -2.91
N ARG A 225 -17.27 8.94 -2.93
CA ARG A 225 -17.04 10.19 -2.18
C ARG A 225 -16.97 10.04 -0.66
N ASN A 226 -17.55 8.98 -0.10
CA ASN A 226 -17.64 8.74 1.34
C ASN A 226 -16.67 7.64 1.79
N LEU A 227 -16.33 6.72 0.90
CA LEU A 227 -15.61 5.49 1.22
C LEU A 227 -14.28 5.75 1.94
N ASN A 228 -13.48 6.71 1.48
CA ASN A 228 -12.17 6.97 2.09
C ASN A 228 -12.28 7.28 3.59
N ARG A 229 -13.25 8.14 3.98
CA ARG A 229 -13.52 8.46 5.39
C ARG A 229 -14.02 7.25 6.19
N VAL A 230 -14.78 6.38 5.54
CA VAL A 230 -15.32 5.16 6.17
C VAL A 230 -14.18 4.17 6.45
N ILE A 231 -13.30 3.97 5.49
CA ILE A 231 -12.12 3.10 5.61
C ILE A 231 -11.16 3.63 6.67
N GLU A 232 -10.85 4.93 6.68
CA GLU A 232 -10.02 5.54 7.73
C GLU A 232 -10.58 5.30 9.13
N ARG A 233 -11.92 5.41 9.29
CA ARG A 233 -12.60 5.15 10.56
C ARG A 233 -12.49 3.68 10.97
N LEU A 234 -12.65 2.74 10.05
CA LEU A 234 -12.53 1.31 10.32
C LEU A 234 -11.08 0.90 10.61
N ALA A 235 -10.13 1.40 9.81
CA ALA A 235 -8.70 1.25 10.04
C ALA A 235 -8.30 1.75 11.45
N SER A 236 -8.82 2.90 11.85
CA SER A 236 -8.61 3.46 13.20
C SER A 236 -9.31 2.67 14.31
N ARG A 237 -10.46 2.03 14.02
CA ARG A 237 -11.19 1.17 14.97
C ARG A 237 -10.36 -0.06 15.33
N TYR A 238 -9.68 -0.64 14.36
CA TYR A 238 -8.90 -1.86 14.49
C TYR A 238 -7.41 -1.60 14.69
N ASP A 239 -7.03 -0.38 15.03
CA ASP A 239 -5.64 0.00 14.88
C ASP A 239 -4.71 -0.69 15.89
N ARG A 240 -3.55 -1.13 15.39
CA ARG A 240 -2.52 -1.79 16.18
C ARG A 240 -1.19 -1.10 15.94
N CYS A 241 -0.54 -0.67 17.02
CA CYS A 241 0.81 -0.14 16.90
C CYS A 241 1.76 -1.24 16.41
N ILE A 242 2.57 -0.91 15.42
CA ILE A 242 3.63 -1.78 14.89
C ILE A 242 5.00 -1.22 15.25
N SER A 243 5.96 -2.12 15.48
CA SER A 243 7.36 -1.75 15.71
C SER A 243 8.08 -1.46 14.39
N SER A 244 9.28 -0.89 14.46
CA SER A 244 10.14 -0.73 13.28
C SER A 244 10.54 -2.07 12.66
N SER A 245 10.59 -3.15 13.46
CA SER A 245 10.86 -4.51 12.96
C SER A 245 9.68 -5.02 12.12
N ASP A 246 8.45 -4.82 12.61
CA ASP A 246 7.23 -5.20 11.89
C ASP A 246 7.12 -4.40 10.58
N LEU A 247 7.41 -3.10 10.61
CA LEU A 247 7.42 -2.25 9.42
C LEU A 247 8.43 -2.72 8.37
N ASN A 248 9.65 -3.09 8.79
CA ASN A 248 10.65 -3.63 7.87
C ASN A 248 10.19 -4.96 7.27
N GLN A 249 9.61 -5.87 8.09
CA GLN A 249 9.07 -7.12 7.59
C GLN A 249 7.96 -6.90 6.56
N ILE A 250 7.04 -5.96 6.82
CA ILE A 250 6.01 -5.55 5.86
C ILE A 250 6.67 -4.99 4.59
N GLY A 251 7.64 -4.10 4.73
CA GLY A 251 8.39 -3.53 3.61
C GLY A 251 9.06 -4.61 2.73
N GLU A 252 9.66 -5.63 3.34
CA GLU A 252 10.27 -6.75 2.61
C GLU A 252 9.24 -7.62 1.88
N VAL A 253 8.07 -7.84 2.49
CA VAL A 253 6.97 -8.56 1.82
C VAL A 253 6.48 -7.77 0.61
N PHE A 254 6.23 -6.46 0.76
CA PHE A 254 5.80 -5.61 -0.35
C PHE A 254 6.88 -5.47 -1.43
N ALA A 255 8.16 -5.36 -1.06
CA ALA A 255 9.27 -5.41 -2.01
C ALA A 255 9.23 -6.69 -2.87
N LYS A 256 8.97 -7.85 -2.27
CA LYS A 256 8.82 -9.11 -3.01
C LYS A 256 7.58 -9.13 -3.92
N LEU A 257 6.48 -8.52 -3.50
CA LEU A 257 5.27 -8.40 -4.33
C LEU A 257 5.51 -7.52 -5.56
N ILE A 258 6.14 -6.35 -5.35
CA ILE A 258 6.56 -5.43 -6.40
C ILE A 258 7.49 -6.14 -7.39
N ASP A 259 8.56 -6.72 -6.87
CA ASP A 259 9.57 -7.44 -7.63
C ASP A 259 8.99 -8.68 -8.32
N GLY A 260 7.89 -9.25 -7.81
CA GLY A 260 7.19 -10.40 -8.36
C GLY A 260 6.34 -10.10 -9.61
N LYS A 261 6.00 -8.82 -9.88
CA LYS A 261 5.25 -8.44 -11.11
C LYS A 261 6.05 -8.67 -12.39
N SER A 262 7.36 -8.69 -12.28
CA SER A 262 8.24 -9.02 -13.40
C SER A 262 9.16 -10.16 -13.00
N PRO A 263 9.25 -11.25 -13.80
CA PRO A 263 10.14 -12.37 -13.49
C PRO A 263 11.63 -11.99 -13.50
N TYR A 264 11.95 -10.71 -13.75
CA TYR A 264 13.28 -10.15 -13.96
C TYR A 264 13.67 -9.09 -12.92
N THR A 265 12.82 -8.86 -11.92
CA THR A 265 13.09 -7.95 -10.81
C THR A 265 13.32 -8.68 -9.50
N ALA A 266 13.55 -10.00 -9.52
CA ALA A 266 13.74 -10.77 -8.29
C ALA A 266 14.85 -10.15 -7.40
N ASN A 267 14.46 -9.72 -6.20
CA ASN A 267 15.31 -9.06 -5.20
C ASN A 267 15.81 -7.65 -5.58
N HIS A 268 15.29 -7.03 -6.64
CA HIS A 268 15.67 -5.69 -7.07
C HIS A 268 15.52 -4.68 -5.93
N SER A 269 14.34 -4.59 -5.35
CA SER A 269 14.04 -3.61 -4.30
C SER A 269 14.90 -3.86 -3.03
N ILE A 270 15.17 -5.13 -2.71
CA ILE A 270 16.05 -5.53 -1.61
C ILE A 270 17.50 -5.09 -1.87
N GLU A 271 18.00 -5.26 -3.09
CA GLU A 271 19.35 -4.84 -3.48
C GLU A 271 19.49 -3.31 -3.51
N VAL A 272 18.47 -2.59 -4.02
CA VAL A 272 18.44 -1.12 -3.98
C VAL A 272 18.49 -0.62 -2.53
N ALA A 273 17.69 -1.20 -1.64
CA ALA A 273 17.73 -0.89 -0.22
C ALA A 273 19.10 -1.18 0.41
N PHE A 274 19.73 -2.30 0.04
CA PHE A 274 21.06 -2.69 0.52
C PHE A 274 22.15 -1.71 0.09
N TYR A 275 22.23 -1.37 -1.20
CA TYR A 275 23.22 -0.42 -1.71
C TYR A 275 22.98 0.98 -1.14
N SER A 276 21.72 1.41 -1.02
CA SER A 276 21.37 2.71 -0.44
C SER A 276 21.87 2.84 1.00
N VAL A 277 21.63 1.83 1.84
CA VAL A 277 22.14 1.81 3.23
C VAL A 277 23.67 1.78 3.28
N LYS A 278 24.31 1.00 2.42
CA LYS A 278 25.79 0.94 2.34
C LYS A 278 26.39 2.29 1.98
N VAL A 279 25.85 2.97 0.96
CA VAL A 279 26.27 4.31 0.57
C VAL A 279 26.01 5.30 1.70
N GLY A 280 24.79 5.36 2.23
CA GLY A 280 24.44 6.24 3.34
C GLY A 280 25.36 6.08 4.55
N LYS A 281 25.70 4.84 4.91
CA LYS A 281 26.63 4.53 6.01
C LYS A 281 28.04 5.03 5.73
N ALA A 282 28.54 4.82 4.52
CA ALA A 282 29.87 5.31 4.11
C ALA A 282 29.94 6.85 4.07
N MET A 283 28.80 7.52 3.84
CA MET A 283 28.68 8.98 3.86
C MET A 283 28.36 9.55 5.26
N GLY A 284 28.25 8.71 6.29
CA GLY A 284 28.09 9.12 7.68
C GLY A 284 26.67 9.44 8.12
N LEU A 285 25.64 8.94 7.42
CA LEU A 285 24.24 9.10 7.84
C LEU A 285 23.97 8.39 9.18
N SER A 286 23.06 8.96 9.97
CA SER A 286 22.69 8.42 11.29
C SER A 286 21.92 7.09 11.16
N GLY A 287 21.93 6.28 12.22
CA GLY A 287 21.19 5.01 12.23
C GLY A 287 19.69 5.18 11.95
N GLU A 288 19.08 6.26 12.43
CA GLU A 288 17.67 6.58 12.17
C GLU A 288 17.41 6.84 10.67
N VAL A 289 18.28 7.64 10.03
CA VAL A 289 18.19 7.91 8.59
C VAL A 289 18.43 6.64 7.78
N LEU A 290 19.36 5.78 8.20
CA LEU A 290 19.63 4.50 7.52
C LEU A 290 18.42 3.56 7.55
N VAL A 291 17.66 3.52 8.66
CA VAL A 291 16.42 2.72 8.73
C VAL A 291 15.37 3.25 7.75
N LYS A 292 15.16 4.57 7.72
CA LYS A 292 14.23 5.19 6.77
C LYS A 292 14.69 4.99 5.31
N LEU A 293 15.99 5.10 5.05
CA LEU A 293 16.59 4.91 3.73
C LEU A 293 16.44 3.46 3.25
N HIS A 294 16.58 2.49 4.16
CA HIS A 294 16.31 1.09 3.87
C HIS A 294 14.86 0.89 3.42
N LEU A 295 13.89 1.39 4.21
CA LEU A 295 12.47 1.25 3.88
C LEU A 295 12.10 1.98 2.58
N ALA A 296 12.65 3.18 2.36
CA ALA A 296 12.46 3.93 1.12
C ALA A 296 13.00 3.14 -0.08
N GLY A 297 14.14 2.46 0.05
CA GLY A 297 14.65 1.56 -0.98
C GLY A 297 13.76 0.34 -1.24
N LEU A 298 13.17 -0.25 -0.19
CA LEU A 298 12.23 -1.38 -0.34
C LEU A 298 10.93 -0.97 -1.06
N LEU A 299 10.47 0.27 -0.85
CA LEU A 299 9.16 0.75 -1.31
C LEU A 299 9.23 1.74 -2.49
N HIS A 300 10.41 2.06 -3.02
CA HIS A 300 10.57 3.06 -4.09
C HIS A 300 9.69 2.76 -5.32
N ASP A 301 9.55 1.48 -5.62
CA ASP A 301 8.81 0.94 -6.74
C ASP A 301 7.36 0.53 -6.40
N LEU A 302 6.83 0.88 -5.23
CA LEU A 302 5.49 0.45 -4.80
C LEU A 302 4.39 0.74 -5.83
N GLY A 303 4.46 1.89 -6.50
CA GLY A 303 3.55 2.25 -7.57
C GLY A 303 3.61 1.37 -8.82
N LYS A 304 4.63 0.49 -8.98
CA LYS A 304 4.68 -0.49 -10.07
C LYS A 304 3.57 -1.53 -9.95
N LEU A 305 2.97 -1.71 -8.77
CA LEU A 305 1.76 -2.50 -8.61
C LEU A 305 0.63 -2.01 -9.52
N GLY A 306 0.51 -0.69 -9.74
CA GLY A 306 -0.45 -0.10 -10.67
C GLY A 306 -0.06 -0.12 -12.16
N VAL A 307 1.10 -0.68 -12.52
CA VAL A 307 1.55 -0.74 -13.93
C VAL A 307 1.19 -2.10 -14.53
N PRO A 308 0.50 -2.16 -15.68
CA PRO A 308 0.12 -3.42 -16.30
C PRO A 308 1.32 -4.30 -16.70
N ASN A 309 1.25 -5.60 -16.40
CA ASN A 309 2.32 -6.57 -16.74
C ASN A 309 2.62 -6.62 -18.24
N ARG A 310 1.61 -6.46 -19.12
CA ARG A 310 1.81 -6.38 -20.58
C ARG A 310 2.71 -5.22 -21.02
N ILE A 311 2.80 -4.16 -20.20
CA ILE A 311 3.71 -3.03 -20.41
C ILE A 311 5.06 -3.33 -19.75
N LEU A 312 5.08 -3.78 -18.48
CA LEU A 312 6.31 -4.09 -17.75
C LEU A 312 7.15 -5.19 -18.44
N ASN A 313 6.51 -6.22 -18.97
CA ASN A 313 7.13 -7.43 -19.53
C ASN A 313 7.10 -7.45 -21.07
N LYS A 314 6.90 -6.30 -21.73
CA LYS A 314 6.80 -6.24 -23.19
C LYS A 314 8.11 -6.70 -23.87
N PRO A 315 8.06 -7.67 -24.80
CA PRO A 315 9.22 -8.09 -25.59
C PRO A 315 9.55 -7.08 -26.70
N GLY A 316 10.20 -5.99 -26.33
CA GLY A 316 10.68 -4.98 -27.25
C GLY A 316 10.64 -3.56 -26.67
N PRO A 317 10.92 -2.53 -27.50
CA PRO A 317 10.86 -1.15 -27.06
C PRO A 317 9.42 -0.74 -26.72
N LEU A 318 9.32 0.09 -25.68
CA LEU A 318 8.08 0.74 -25.29
C LEU A 318 7.81 1.93 -26.21
N THR A 319 6.55 2.12 -26.57
CA THR A 319 6.06 3.36 -27.17
C THR A 319 6.11 4.48 -26.13
N GLU A 320 6.05 5.74 -26.58
CA GLU A 320 6.00 6.89 -25.68
C GLU A 320 4.82 6.82 -24.70
N ARG A 321 3.65 6.37 -25.17
CA ARG A 321 2.47 6.19 -24.34
C ARG A 321 2.69 5.12 -23.26
N GLU A 322 3.27 3.98 -23.61
CA GLU A 322 3.59 2.92 -22.65
C GLU A 322 4.66 3.38 -21.64
N MET A 323 5.67 4.12 -22.11
CA MET A 323 6.68 4.71 -21.24
C MET A 323 6.06 5.69 -20.23
N ASN A 324 5.10 6.52 -20.65
CA ASN A 324 4.41 7.43 -19.74
C ASN A 324 3.61 6.69 -18.67
N VAL A 325 3.07 5.51 -18.97
CA VAL A 325 2.42 4.65 -17.95
C VAL A 325 3.46 4.16 -16.94
N ILE A 326 4.64 3.71 -17.38
CA ILE A 326 5.71 3.32 -16.45
C ILE A 326 6.16 4.51 -15.60
N LYS A 327 6.34 5.69 -16.20
CA LYS A 327 6.77 6.91 -15.49
C LYS A 327 5.78 7.40 -14.42
N ALA A 328 4.55 6.88 -14.40
CA ALA A 328 3.58 7.20 -13.36
C ALA A 328 3.85 6.47 -12.03
N HIS A 329 4.68 5.42 -12.00
CA HIS A 329 4.87 4.65 -10.77
C HIS A 329 5.45 5.44 -9.59
N PRO A 330 6.39 6.41 -9.74
CA PRO A 330 6.86 7.16 -8.58
C PRO A 330 5.78 8.11 -8.03
N TYR A 331 4.89 8.61 -8.90
CA TYR A 331 3.69 9.33 -8.48
C TYR A 331 2.74 8.43 -7.69
N TYR A 332 2.48 7.20 -8.16
CA TYR A 332 1.65 6.26 -7.40
C TYR A 332 2.30 5.84 -6.07
N THR A 333 3.62 5.64 -6.03
CA THR A 333 4.37 5.44 -4.79
C THR A 333 4.12 6.59 -3.81
N GLU A 334 4.18 7.84 -4.28
CA GLU A 334 3.88 9.02 -3.46
C GLU A 334 2.45 8.99 -2.93
N GLN A 335 1.46 8.75 -3.80
CA GLN A 335 0.04 8.73 -3.42
C GLN A 335 -0.24 7.66 -2.35
N ILE A 336 0.25 6.43 -2.58
CA ILE A 336 0.02 5.30 -1.66
C ILE A 336 0.65 5.57 -0.29
N LEU A 337 1.89 6.08 -0.25
CA LEU A 337 2.61 6.24 1.01
C LEU A 337 2.25 7.53 1.76
N SER A 338 1.71 8.56 1.09
CA SER A 338 1.35 9.84 1.72
C SER A 338 0.23 9.72 2.76
N ASP A 339 -0.62 8.69 2.64
CA ASP A 339 -1.72 8.46 3.57
C ASP A 339 -1.27 7.78 4.88
N ILE A 340 0.00 7.35 4.96
CA ILE A 340 0.55 6.65 6.12
C ILE A 340 1.27 7.64 7.03
N LYS A 341 0.66 7.94 8.18
CA LYS A 341 1.23 8.89 9.14
C LYS A 341 2.60 8.43 9.64
N GLY A 342 3.60 9.30 9.55
CA GLY A 342 4.96 9.02 10.03
C GLY A 342 5.90 8.43 8.97
N LEU A 343 5.45 8.27 7.73
CA LEU A 343 6.30 7.89 6.60
C LEU A 343 6.69 9.07 5.70
N ASP A 344 6.42 10.33 6.08
CA ASP A 344 6.60 11.52 5.22
C ASP A 344 7.98 11.60 4.52
N GLU A 345 9.06 11.37 5.26
CA GLU A 345 10.42 11.37 4.71
C GLU A 345 10.66 10.18 3.77
N ILE A 346 10.16 8.99 4.15
CA ILE A 346 10.28 7.76 3.36
C ILE A 346 9.53 7.90 2.05
N THR A 347 8.29 8.40 2.10
CA THR A 347 7.46 8.74 0.94
C THR A 347 8.20 9.66 -0.01
N ARG A 348 8.76 10.76 0.51
CA ARG A 348 9.50 11.73 -0.30
C ARG A 348 10.75 11.13 -0.94
N TRP A 349 11.51 10.28 -0.23
CA TRP A 349 12.71 9.69 -0.80
C TRP A 349 12.40 8.60 -1.82
N ALA A 350 11.41 7.76 -1.51
CA ALA A 350 10.92 6.68 -2.36
C ALA A 350 10.33 7.22 -3.67
N SER A 351 9.53 8.27 -3.64
CA SER A 351 8.87 8.80 -4.84
C SER A 351 9.78 9.63 -5.75
N MET A 352 10.90 10.16 -5.25
CA MET A 352 11.81 11.01 -6.02
C MET A 352 13.00 10.25 -6.65
N HIS A 353 13.01 8.91 -6.61
CA HIS A 353 14.14 8.09 -7.07
C HIS A 353 14.42 8.18 -8.59
N HIS A 354 13.48 8.73 -9.37
CA HIS A 354 13.65 9.03 -10.80
C HIS A 354 13.81 10.52 -11.12
N GLU A 355 13.87 11.37 -10.10
CA GLU A 355 14.25 12.77 -10.28
C GLU A 355 15.75 12.90 -10.59
N LYS A 356 16.10 13.92 -11.36
CA LYS A 356 17.47 14.15 -11.85
C LYS A 356 17.91 15.55 -11.48
N LEU A 357 19.19 15.71 -11.15
CA LEU A 357 19.70 17.00 -10.64
C LEU A 357 19.52 18.17 -11.63
N ASP A 358 19.48 17.88 -12.92
CA ASP A 358 19.25 18.84 -14.01
C ASP A 358 17.77 19.17 -14.27
N GLY A 359 16.83 18.51 -13.60
CA GLY A 359 15.38 18.66 -13.79
C GLY A 359 14.79 17.87 -14.96
N SER A 360 15.58 17.03 -15.64
CA SER A 360 15.09 16.16 -16.73
C SER A 360 14.42 14.86 -16.24
N GLY A 361 14.30 14.71 -14.91
CA GLY A 361 13.70 13.57 -14.24
C GLY A 361 12.17 13.59 -14.23
N TYR A 362 11.59 12.66 -13.46
CA TYR A 362 10.14 12.53 -13.26
C TYR A 362 9.89 11.97 -11.86
N HIS A 363 8.70 12.12 -11.26
CA HIS A 363 7.41 12.58 -11.84
C HIS A 363 7.10 14.08 -11.71
N SER A 364 7.82 14.81 -10.86
CA SER A 364 7.56 16.22 -10.55
C SER A 364 8.50 17.19 -11.28
N GLY A 365 9.60 16.70 -11.86
CA GLY A 365 10.56 17.53 -12.61
C GLY A 365 11.39 18.43 -11.70
N CYS A 366 11.74 17.92 -10.53
CA CYS A 366 12.45 18.65 -9.49
C CYS A 366 13.91 18.91 -9.91
N HIS A 367 14.44 20.07 -9.52
CA HIS A 367 15.86 20.37 -9.66
C HIS A 367 16.65 19.99 -8.41
N SER A 368 17.98 19.96 -8.53
CA SER A 368 18.90 19.56 -7.45
C SER A 368 18.57 20.11 -6.06
N THR A 369 18.18 21.38 -5.93
CA THR A 369 17.84 22.01 -4.64
C THR A 369 16.59 21.46 -3.96
N GLU A 370 15.72 20.79 -4.72
CA GLU A 370 14.45 20.24 -4.25
C GLU A 370 14.54 18.74 -3.92
N ILE A 371 15.51 18.05 -4.53
CA ILE A 371 15.75 16.60 -4.38
C ILE A 371 16.55 16.36 -3.09
N PRO A 372 15.96 15.68 -2.07
CA PRO A 372 16.66 15.31 -0.85
C PRO A 372 17.90 14.48 -1.15
N PHE A 373 18.91 14.63 -0.31
CA PHE A 373 20.16 13.90 -0.48
C PHE A 373 19.95 12.37 -0.43
N GLU A 374 19.05 11.91 0.42
CA GLU A 374 18.64 10.51 0.57
C GLU A 374 17.98 9.97 -0.70
N ALA A 375 17.14 10.76 -1.38
CA ALA A 375 16.54 10.39 -2.66
C ALA A 375 17.60 10.21 -3.76
N ARG A 376 18.67 11.03 -3.75
CA ARG A 376 19.80 10.89 -4.69
C ARG A 376 20.56 9.59 -4.45
N ILE A 377 20.69 9.15 -3.19
CA ILE A 377 21.30 7.86 -2.85
C ILE A 377 20.46 6.71 -3.44
N ILE A 378 19.14 6.75 -3.28
CA ILE A 378 18.24 5.73 -3.84
C ILE A 378 18.34 5.75 -5.36
N ALA A 379 18.27 6.92 -6.00
CA ALA A 379 18.32 7.06 -7.46
C ALA A 379 19.61 6.46 -8.09
N VAL A 380 20.77 6.73 -7.48
CA VAL A 380 22.05 6.15 -7.94
C VAL A 380 22.11 4.64 -7.66
N SER A 381 21.57 4.19 -6.53
CA SER A 381 21.54 2.76 -6.16
C SER A 381 20.62 1.96 -7.08
N ASP A 382 19.44 2.49 -7.40
CA ASP A 382 18.50 1.95 -8.38
C ASP A 382 19.12 1.88 -9.77
N ALA A 383 19.66 2.99 -10.26
CA ALA A 383 20.33 3.02 -11.58
C ALA A 383 21.46 1.99 -11.67
N PHE A 384 22.31 1.91 -10.64
CA PHE A 384 23.37 0.91 -10.58
C PHE A 384 22.83 -0.52 -10.61
N GLN A 385 21.89 -0.85 -9.70
CA GLN A 385 21.29 -2.18 -9.62
C GLN A 385 20.67 -2.54 -10.99
N ALA A 386 19.87 -1.64 -11.55
CA ALA A 386 19.19 -1.89 -12.81
C ALA A 386 20.18 -2.12 -13.97
N MET A 387 21.36 -1.51 -13.93
CA MET A 387 22.43 -1.71 -14.92
C MET A 387 23.09 -3.09 -14.81
N VAL A 388 23.43 -3.53 -13.59
CA VAL A 388 24.19 -4.77 -13.34
C VAL A 388 23.32 -6.01 -13.22
N ALA A 389 22.02 -5.87 -12.97
CA ALA A 389 21.08 -6.97 -12.94
C ALA A 389 20.81 -7.53 -14.35
N ASP A 390 20.67 -8.85 -14.42
CA ASP A 390 20.20 -9.53 -15.63
C ASP A 390 18.74 -9.16 -15.93
N ARG A 391 18.42 -8.98 -17.22
CA ARG A 391 17.11 -8.62 -17.73
C ARG A 391 16.76 -9.57 -18.89
N PRO A 392 15.49 -9.75 -19.26
CA PRO A 392 15.08 -10.73 -20.28
C PRO A 392 15.75 -10.54 -21.63
N TYR A 393 16.00 -9.27 -21.96
CA TYR A 393 16.51 -8.86 -23.26
C TYR A 393 17.99 -8.44 -23.22
N ARG A 394 18.63 -8.45 -22.04
CA ARG A 394 20.07 -8.17 -21.90
C ARG A 394 20.66 -8.79 -20.64
N ALA A 395 21.88 -9.29 -20.76
CA ALA A 395 22.70 -9.55 -19.59
C ALA A 395 22.97 -8.24 -18.81
N GLY A 396 23.21 -8.38 -17.52
CA GLY A 396 23.75 -7.33 -16.66
C GLY A 396 25.03 -6.76 -17.27
N LEU A 397 25.21 -5.44 -17.15
CA LEU A 397 26.45 -4.81 -17.58
C LEU A 397 27.60 -5.21 -16.63
N PRO A 398 28.83 -5.36 -17.14
CA PRO A 398 30.01 -5.40 -16.28
C PRO A 398 30.03 -4.16 -15.37
N ILE A 399 30.46 -4.34 -14.11
CA ILE A 399 30.46 -3.31 -13.08
C ILE A 399 31.20 -2.04 -13.57
N GLU A 400 32.34 -2.22 -14.24
CA GLU A 400 33.13 -1.12 -14.79
C GLU A 400 32.32 -0.31 -15.81
N ARG A 401 31.56 -0.98 -16.68
CA ARG A 401 30.71 -0.31 -17.67
C ARG A 401 29.54 0.42 -17.01
N ALA A 402 28.96 -0.13 -15.96
CA ALA A 402 27.93 0.57 -15.18
C ALA A 402 28.49 1.86 -14.56
N PHE A 403 29.70 1.83 -14.01
CA PHE A 403 30.34 3.03 -13.47
C PHE A 403 30.77 4.04 -14.54
N GLU A 404 31.16 3.61 -15.74
CA GLU A 404 31.36 4.53 -16.87
C GLU A 404 30.09 5.32 -17.18
N LEU A 405 28.94 4.63 -17.29
CA LEU A 405 27.65 5.27 -17.54
C LEU A 405 27.22 6.20 -16.41
N LEU A 406 27.45 5.82 -15.15
CA LEU A 406 27.19 6.71 -14.01
C LEU A 406 28.08 7.97 -14.07
N HIS A 407 29.36 7.84 -14.41
CA HIS A 407 30.27 8.98 -14.57
C HIS A 407 29.89 9.88 -15.76
N GLU A 408 29.45 9.31 -16.88
CA GLU A 408 28.88 10.05 -18.00
C GLU A 408 27.65 10.86 -17.54
N GLY A 409 26.77 10.27 -16.73
CA GLY A 409 25.61 10.96 -16.14
C GLY A 409 25.98 12.04 -15.13
N VAL A 410 27.06 11.88 -14.36
CA VAL A 410 27.59 12.96 -13.51
C VAL A 410 28.10 14.12 -14.37
N ALA A 411 28.86 13.83 -15.43
CA ALA A 411 29.35 14.87 -16.34
C ALA A 411 28.22 15.62 -17.06
N ALA A 412 27.09 14.94 -17.31
CA ALA A 412 25.87 15.53 -17.84
C ALA A 412 25.02 16.29 -16.79
N GLY A 413 25.40 16.27 -15.51
CA GLY A 413 24.67 16.94 -14.43
C GLY A 413 23.41 16.22 -13.95
N VAL A 414 23.27 14.92 -14.26
CA VAL A 414 22.10 14.11 -13.90
C VAL A 414 22.25 13.47 -12.52
N TRP A 415 23.44 12.97 -12.21
CA TRP A 415 23.75 12.22 -10.98
C TRP A 415 24.62 12.99 -10.00
N ASP A 416 24.45 12.69 -8.71
CA ASP A 416 25.26 13.25 -7.65
C ASP A 416 26.66 12.62 -7.63
N TYR A 417 27.69 13.45 -7.83
CA TYR A 417 29.09 13.01 -7.90
C TYR A 417 29.54 12.28 -6.63
N ASP A 418 29.18 12.77 -5.45
CA ASP A 418 29.66 12.21 -4.18
C ASP A 418 28.99 10.87 -3.90
N VAL A 419 27.73 10.70 -4.29
CA VAL A 419 27.01 9.43 -4.20
C VAL A 419 27.64 8.39 -5.15
N VAL A 420 27.85 8.72 -6.42
CA VAL A 420 28.46 7.80 -7.41
C VAL A 420 29.88 7.42 -6.98
N ARG A 421 30.68 8.39 -6.54
CA ARG A 421 32.04 8.14 -6.03
C ARG A 421 32.02 7.22 -4.81
N THR A 422 31.09 7.43 -3.89
CA THR A 422 31.00 6.61 -2.68
C THR A 422 30.57 5.18 -3.01
N LEU A 423 29.56 5.00 -3.87
CA LEU A 423 29.13 3.68 -4.34
C LEU A 423 30.29 2.90 -4.98
N ARG A 424 31.13 3.57 -5.79
CA ARG A 424 32.31 2.94 -6.41
C ARG A 424 33.38 2.50 -5.42
N ASN A 425 33.49 3.15 -4.26
CA ASN A 425 34.51 2.82 -3.27
C ASN A 425 34.12 1.64 -2.36
N ILE A 426 32.84 1.26 -2.35
CA ILE A 426 32.29 0.24 -1.45
C ILE A 426 31.81 -1.03 -2.18
N ILE A 427 31.93 -1.03 -3.51
CA ILE A 427 31.81 -2.18 -4.42
C ILE A 427 33.22 -2.53 -4.87
#